data_AF-A0A1J1ISY3-F1
#
_entry.id   AF-A0A1J1ISY3-F1
#
_cell.length_a   1.000
_cell.length_b   1.000
_cell.length_c   1.000
_cell.angle_alpha   90.00
_cell.angle_beta   90.00
_cell.angle_gamma   90.00
#
_symmetry.space_group_name_H-M   'P 1'
#
loop_
_entity.id
_entity.type
_entity.pdbx_description
1 polymer ?
#
loop_
_entity_poly.entity_id
_entity_poly.type
_entity_poly.pdbx_seq_one_letter_code
_entity_poly.pdbx_strand_id
1 'polypeptide(L)'
;MGIISIAVRSGICIYAVKYTTDRGAWGSAEKAIQFKNETCKAVNNTEFVQTGKAHFQAYVPMPQFPDLPKTSEIGFLTIHYYNKGVKSTIRFIEMLPCYTGQMIKKGSDFVKKAIEQPPVQS
;
A
#
# COMPACT_ATOMS: atom_id res chain seq x y z
N MET A 1 -39.09 -0.74 5.22
CA MET A 1 -37.77 -1.08 5.83
C MET A 1 -36.55 -0.61 5.01
N GLY A 2 -36.67 0.37 4.09
CA GLY A 2 -35.52 0.79 3.24
C GLY A 2 -34.86 2.12 3.62
N ILE A 3 -35.65 3.12 4.04
CA ILE A 3 -35.14 4.49 4.21
C ILE A 3 -34.36 4.66 5.53
N ILE A 4 -34.80 3.99 6.60
CA ILE A 4 -34.18 4.06 7.93
C ILE A 4 -32.78 3.41 7.89
N SER A 5 -32.62 2.28 7.20
CA SER A 5 -31.32 1.60 7.09
C SER A 5 -30.34 2.40 6.23
N ILE A 6 -30.82 3.09 5.19
CA ILE A 6 -30.01 4.01 4.38
C ILE A 6 -29.58 5.21 5.23
N ALA A 7 -30.48 5.83 5.99
CA ALA A 7 -30.16 6.99 6.84
C ALA A 7 -29.12 6.66 7.91
N VAL A 8 -29.24 5.49 8.56
CA VAL A 8 -28.26 5.02 9.55
C VAL A 8 -26.90 4.77 8.90
N ARG A 9 -26.86 4.07 7.75
CA ARG A 9 -25.60 3.80 7.04
C ARG A 9 -24.94 5.07 6.51
N SER A 10 -25.71 6.01 5.94
CA SER A 10 -25.18 7.30 5.49
C SER A 10 -24.68 8.14 6.67
N GLY A 11 -25.36 8.11 7.82
CA GLY A 11 -24.93 8.78 9.04
C GLY A 11 -23.57 8.28 9.54
N ILE A 12 -23.37 6.94 9.55
CA ILE A 12 -22.10 6.33 9.94
C ILE A 12 -20.98 6.75 8.97
N CYS A 13 -21.23 6.73 7.66
CA CYS A 13 -20.23 7.16 6.67
C CYS A 13 -19.87 8.65 6.82
N ILE A 14 -20.86 9.54 6.99
CA ILE A 14 -20.62 10.98 7.17
C ILE A 14 -19.85 11.23 8.46
N TYR A 15 -20.19 10.54 9.55
CA TYR A 15 -19.47 10.64 10.82
C TYR A 15 -18.02 10.15 10.69
N ALA A 16 -17.78 9.03 10.01
CA ALA A 16 -16.43 8.52 9.77
C ALA A 16 -15.58 9.50 8.94
N VAL A 17 -16.18 10.14 7.93
CA VAL A 17 -15.50 11.16 7.11
C VAL A 17 -15.17 12.40 7.95
N LYS A 18 -16.11 12.89 8.78
CA LYS A 18 -15.83 14.02 9.66
C LYS A 18 -14.78 13.69 10.72
N TYR A 19 -14.86 12.51 11.32
CA TYR A 19 -13.90 12.04 12.31
C TYR A 19 -12.48 11.93 11.74
N THR A 20 -12.33 11.41 10.51
CA THR A 20 -11.02 11.30 9.84
C THR A 20 -10.48 12.65 9.37
N THR A 21 -11.36 13.59 9.02
CA THR A 21 -11.01 14.99 8.69
C THR A 21 -10.56 15.76 9.93
N ASP A 22 -11.29 15.67 11.04
CA ASP A 22 -10.98 16.38 12.29
C ASP A 22 -9.70 15.85 12.95
N ARG A 23 -9.43 14.54 12.83
CA ARG A 23 -8.14 13.96 13.26
C ARG A 23 -6.97 14.26 12.33
N GLY A 24 -7.18 15.03 11.27
CA GLY A 24 -6.09 15.59 10.48
C GLY A 24 -5.42 14.62 9.51
N ALA A 25 -6.08 13.50 9.15
CA ALA A 25 -5.61 12.67 8.05
C ALA A 25 -5.74 13.40 6.70
N TRP A 26 -6.72 14.30 6.58
CA TRP A 26 -6.99 15.15 5.43
C TRP A 26 -7.44 16.53 5.95
N GLY A 27 -6.58 17.54 5.91
CA GLY A 27 -6.84 18.86 6.50
C GLY A 27 -5.61 19.76 6.54
N SER A 28 -5.52 20.65 7.54
CA SER A 28 -4.37 21.55 7.72
C SER A 28 -3.11 20.79 8.13
N ALA A 29 -1.98 21.07 7.45
CA ALA A 29 -0.68 20.44 7.71
C ALA A 29 -0.25 20.50 9.19
N GLU A 30 -0.65 21.55 9.91
CA GLU A 30 -0.32 21.79 11.31
C GLU A 30 -0.96 20.74 12.25
N LYS A 31 -2.24 20.41 12.04
CA LYS A 31 -2.94 19.35 12.78
C LYS A 31 -2.41 17.95 12.47
N ALA A 32 -2.00 17.70 11.22
CA ALA A 32 -1.37 16.45 10.83
C ALA A 32 -0.01 16.24 11.52
N ILE A 33 0.79 17.31 11.64
CA ILE A 33 2.08 17.29 12.36
C ILE A 33 1.85 17.05 13.86
N GLN A 34 0.86 17.72 14.46
CA GLN A 34 0.53 17.51 15.87
C GLN A 34 0.06 16.06 16.14
N PHE A 35 -0.86 15.54 15.33
CA PHE A 35 -1.34 14.16 15.44
C PHE A 35 -0.22 13.14 15.25
N LYS A 36 0.69 13.38 14.28
CA LYS A 36 1.89 12.57 14.09
C LYS A 36 2.78 12.59 15.32
N ASN A 37 3.02 13.75 15.91
CA ASN A 37 3.88 13.90 17.07
C ASN A 37 3.29 13.21 18.32
N GLU A 38 1.98 13.34 18.55
CA GLU A 38 1.27 12.68 19.65
C GLU A 38 1.27 11.15 19.48
N THR A 39 1.00 10.66 18.26
CA THR A 39 1.04 9.23 17.95
C THR A 39 2.46 8.68 18.06
N CYS A 40 3.46 9.41 17.56
CA CYS A 40 4.87 9.03 17.66
C CYS A 40 5.34 8.98 19.12
N LYS A 41 4.88 9.91 19.97
CA LYS A 41 5.12 9.86 21.42
C LYS A 41 4.48 8.64 22.06
N ALA A 42 3.21 8.35 21.76
CA ALA A 42 2.50 7.17 22.29
C ALA A 42 3.18 5.85 21.89
N VAL A 43 3.58 5.73 20.62
CA VAL A 43 4.26 4.54 20.08
C VAL A 43 5.69 4.40 20.65
N ASN A 44 6.45 5.50 20.79
CA ASN A 44 7.78 5.45 21.40
C ASN A 44 7.75 5.14 22.91
N ASN A 45 6.66 5.46 23.59
CA ASN A 45 6.44 5.10 24.99
C ASN A 45 5.94 3.66 25.17
N THR A 46 5.70 2.93 24.07
CA THR A 46 5.29 1.53 24.15
C THR A 46 6.52 0.66 24.38
N GLU A 47 6.48 -0.20 25.39
CA GLU A 47 7.58 -1.09 25.81
C GLU A 47 8.17 -1.88 24.64
N PHE A 48 7.32 -2.36 23.72
CA PHE A 48 7.72 -3.08 22.51
C PHE A 48 8.73 -2.31 21.63
N VAL A 49 8.57 -0.98 21.49
CA VAL A 49 9.46 -0.15 20.65
C VAL A 49 10.79 0.12 21.37
N GLN A 50 10.76 0.25 22.69
CA GLN A 50 11.98 0.44 23.48
C GLN A 50 12.81 -0.86 23.54
N THR A 51 12.15 -1.99 23.75
CA THR A 51 12.75 -3.33 23.74
C THR A 51 13.26 -3.67 22.34
N GLY A 52 12.49 -3.37 21.29
CA GLY A 52 12.92 -3.52 19.90
C GLY A 52 14.14 -2.67 19.56
N LYS A 53 14.19 -1.40 20.00
CA LYS A 53 15.37 -0.53 19.83
C LYS A 53 16.59 -1.04 20.60
N ALA A 54 16.40 -1.48 21.85
CA ALA A 54 17.48 -2.00 22.69
C ALA A 54 18.06 -3.32 22.15
N HIS A 55 17.20 -4.23 21.67
CA HIS A 55 17.66 -5.44 20.99
C HIS A 55 18.37 -5.11 19.67
N PHE A 56 17.84 -4.20 18.84
CA PHE A 56 18.51 -3.79 17.61
C PHE A 56 19.88 -3.14 17.87
N GLN A 57 20.02 -2.34 18.93
CA GLN A 57 21.31 -1.75 19.32
C GLN A 57 22.29 -2.78 19.87
N ALA A 58 21.81 -3.85 20.53
CA ALA A 58 22.66 -4.91 21.06
C ALA A 58 23.19 -5.87 19.98
N TYR A 59 22.40 -6.12 18.92
CA TYR A 59 22.77 -7.08 17.87
C TYR A 59 23.48 -6.47 16.67
N VAL A 60 23.39 -5.15 16.46
CA VAL A 60 24.07 -4.48 15.35
C VAL A 60 25.03 -3.42 15.89
N PRO A 61 26.34 -3.73 16.04
CA PRO A 61 27.35 -2.71 16.26
C PRO A 61 27.49 -1.88 14.98
N MET A 62 26.53 -0.99 14.72
CA MET A 62 26.59 0.00 13.65
C MET A 62 27.44 1.17 14.16
N PRO A 63 28.65 1.43 13.63
CA PRO A 63 29.50 2.53 14.09
C PRO A 63 28.92 3.91 13.80
N GLN A 64 27.84 3.98 13.02
CA GLN A 64 27.10 5.18 12.71
C GLN A 64 25.85 4.74 11.95
N PHE A 65 24.69 4.97 12.53
CA PHE A 65 23.44 4.86 11.80
C PHE A 65 23.55 5.87 10.65
N PRO A 66 23.52 5.46 9.36
CA PRO A 66 23.53 6.44 8.29
C PRO A 66 22.36 7.38 8.55
N ASP A 67 22.62 8.69 8.54
CA ASP A 67 21.60 9.70 8.84
C ASP A 67 20.31 9.31 8.11
N LEU A 68 19.24 9.03 8.87
CA LEU A 68 17.96 8.74 8.26
C LEU A 68 17.67 9.93 7.34
N PRO A 69 17.25 9.69 6.08
CA PRO A 69 17.03 10.76 5.15
C PRO A 69 16.11 11.79 5.79
N LYS A 70 16.53 13.06 5.76
CA LYS A 70 15.74 14.15 6.34
C LYS A 70 14.35 14.11 5.71
N THR A 71 13.32 14.54 6.43
CA THR A 71 11.92 14.47 5.95
C THR A 71 11.74 15.05 4.53
N SER A 72 12.56 16.02 4.12
CA SER A 72 12.65 16.56 2.76
C SER A 72 13.17 15.57 1.71
N GLU A 73 14.16 14.74 2.06
CA GLU A 73 14.77 13.71 1.20
C GLU A 73 13.82 12.52 1.03
N ILE A 74 13.00 12.21 2.04
CA ILE A 74 11.92 11.23 1.92
C ILE A 74 10.92 11.67 0.85
N GLY A 75 10.53 12.95 0.83
CA GLY A 75 9.65 13.50 -0.21
C GLY A 75 10.23 13.35 -1.62
N PHE A 76 11.53 13.60 -1.78
CA PHE A 76 12.21 13.38 -3.06
C PHE A 76 12.20 11.92 -3.49
N LEU A 77 12.47 10.99 -2.57
CA LEU A 77 12.38 9.55 -2.85
C LEU A 77 10.95 9.17 -3.22
N THR A 78 9.93 9.65 -2.51
CA THR A 78 8.53 9.37 -2.82
C THR A 78 8.16 9.83 -4.23
N ILE A 79 8.56 11.05 -4.63
CA ILE A 79 8.34 11.56 -5.99
C ILE A 79 9.06 10.67 -7.02
N HIS A 80 10.30 10.28 -6.75
CA HIS A 80 11.09 9.44 -7.66
C HIS A 80 10.47 8.05 -7.86
N TYR A 81 10.05 7.40 -6.77
CA TYR A 81 9.40 6.10 -6.83
C TYR A 81 7.99 6.17 -7.41
N TYR A 82 7.23 7.24 -7.13
CA TYR A 82 5.93 7.49 -7.74
C TYR A 82 6.05 7.59 -9.27
N ASN A 83 7.00 8.39 -9.75
CA ASN A 83 7.26 8.54 -11.19
C ASN A 83 7.71 7.24 -11.86
N LYS A 84 8.49 6.40 -11.16
CA LYS A 84 8.81 5.05 -11.64
C LYS A 84 7.58 4.15 -11.70
N GLY A 85 6.70 4.22 -10.70
CA GLY A 85 5.43 3.50 -10.67
C GLY A 85 4.53 3.87 -11.85
N VAL A 86 4.29 5.16 -12.05
CA VAL A 86 3.45 5.67 -13.17
C VAL A 86 4.01 5.24 -14.52
N LYS A 87 5.34 5.35 -14.73
CA LYS A 87 5.99 4.88 -15.98
C LYS A 87 5.82 3.37 -16.18
N SER A 88 5.93 2.58 -15.12
CA SER A 88 5.72 1.12 -15.17
C SER A 88 4.27 0.78 -15.54
N THR A 89 3.30 1.47 -14.96
CA THR A 89 1.86 1.25 -15.25
C THR A 89 1.51 1.61 -16.69
N ILE A 90 2.00 2.73 -17.22
CA ILE A 90 1.78 3.12 -18.62
C ILE A 90 2.40 2.07 -19.56
N ARG A 91 3.63 1.62 -19.27
CA ARG A 91 4.30 0.58 -20.05
C ARG A 91 3.56 -0.77 -19.98
N PHE A 92 2.97 -1.10 -18.83
CA PHE A 92 2.12 -2.28 -18.70
C PHE A 92 0.88 -2.16 -19.57
N ILE A 93 0.20 -1.00 -19.57
CA ILE A 93 -0.99 -0.75 -20.41
C ILE A 93 -0.64 -0.83 -21.90
N GLU A 94 0.53 -0.32 -22.30
CA GLU A 94 1.04 -0.44 -23.66
C GLU A 94 1.32 -1.89 -24.05
N MET A 95 1.84 -2.70 -23.13
CA MET A 95 2.13 -4.13 -23.37
C MET A 95 0.94 -5.07 -23.13
N LEU A 96 -0.16 -4.60 -22.53
CA LEU A 96 -1.39 -5.39 -22.32
C LEU A 96 -1.83 -6.15 -23.57
N PRO A 97 -1.95 -5.56 -24.77
CA PRO A 97 -2.36 -6.30 -25.96
C PRO A 97 -1.42 -7.46 -26.31
N CYS A 98 -0.11 -7.32 -26.07
CA CYS A 98 0.86 -8.40 -26.26
C CYS A 98 0.65 -9.53 -25.25
N TYR A 99 0.44 -9.19 -23.97
CA TYR A 99 0.16 -10.19 -22.93
C TYR A 99 -1.17 -10.91 -23.17
N THR A 100 -2.22 -10.17 -23.57
CA THR A 100 -3.52 -10.74 -23.92
C THR A 100 -3.40 -11.68 -25.12
N GLY A 101 -2.67 -11.29 -26.17
CA GLY A 101 -2.41 -12.14 -27.33
C GLY A 101 -1.67 -13.43 -26.96
N GLN A 102 -0.66 -13.36 -26.10
CA GLN A 102 0.07 -14.54 -25.61
C GLN A 102 -0.83 -15.46 -24.76
N MET A 103 -1.70 -14.89 -23.91
CA MET A 103 -2.64 -15.66 -23.09
C MET A 103 -3.70 -16.36 -23.94
N ILE A 104 -4.28 -15.67 -24.93
CA ILE A 104 -5.24 -16.26 -25.87
C ILE A 104 -4.58 -17.40 -26.66
N LYS A 105 -3.34 -17.20 -27.14
CA LYS A 105 -2.60 -18.22 -27.87
C LYS A 105 -2.32 -19.45 -27.00
N LYS A 106 -1.86 -19.27 -25.76
CA LYS A 106 -1.67 -20.37 -24.80
C LYS A 106 -2.98 -21.11 -24.50
N GLY A 107 -4.09 -20.39 -24.36
CA GLY A 107 -5.42 -20.99 -24.16
C GLY A 107 -5.85 -21.84 -25.36
N SER A 108 -5.70 -21.31 -26.58
CA SER A 108 -5.99 -22.05 -27.81
C SER A 108 -5.09 -23.28 -27.97
N ASP A 109 -3.80 -23.14 -27.71
CA ASP A 109 -2.84 -24.24 -27.84
C ASP A 109 -3.09 -25.34 -26.79
N PHE A 110 -3.55 -24.96 -25.59
CA PHE A 110 -3.97 -25.92 -24.56
C PHE A 110 -5.25 -26.67 -24.97
N VAL A 111 -6.26 -25.97 -25.49
CA VAL A 111 -7.50 -26.59 -25.98
C VAL A 111 -7.21 -27.53 -27.15
N LYS A 112 -6.37 -27.12 -28.11
CA LYS A 112 -5.96 -27.99 -29.23
C LYS A 112 -5.24 -29.24 -28.73
N LYS A 113 -4.29 -29.09 -27.80
CA LYS A 113 -3.60 -30.25 -27.19
C LYS A 113 -4.54 -31.17 -26.43
N ALA A 114 -5.55 -30.63 -25.74
CA ALA A 114 -6.56 -31.41 -25.03
C ALA A 114 -7.50 -32.17 -25.99
N ILE A 115 -7.75 -31.63 -27.19
CA ILE A 115 -8.57 -32.27 -28.23
C ILE A 115 -7.76 -33.32 -29.01
N GLU A 116 -6.46 -33.08 -29.23
CA GLU A 116 -5.57 -33.99 -29.97
C GLU A 116 -5.03 -35.16 -29.12
N GLN A 117 -5.13 -35.10 -27.78
CA GLN A 117 -4.80 -36.23 -26.92
C GLN A 117 -5.97 -37.25 -26.93
N PRO A 118 -5.78 -38.48 -27.45
CA PRO A 118 -6.79 -39.53 -27.32
C PRO A 118 -6.94 -39.90 -25.82
N PRO A 119 -8.11 -40.43 -25.41
CA PRO A 119 -8.32 -40.82 -24.02
C PRO A 119 -7.23 -41.81 -23.60
N VAL A 120 -6.54 -41.50 -22.51
CA VAL A 120 -5.69 -42.46 -21.79
C VAL A 120 -6.59 -43.65 -21.47
N GLN A 121 -6.42 -44.75 -22.20
CA GLN A 121 -7.10 -46.01 -21.93
C GLN A 121 -6.59 -46.53 -20.59
N SER A 122 -7.55 -46.75 -19.69
CA SER A 122 -7.46 -47.51 -18.44
C SER A 122 -6.91 -48.91 -18.64
#